data_AF-A0A914CRR5-F1
#
_entry.id   AF-A0A914CRR5-F1
#
_cell.length_a   1.000
_cell.length_b   1.000
_cell.length_c   1.000
_cell.angle_alpha   90.00
_cell.angle_beta   90.00
_cell.angle_gamma   90.00
#
_symmetry.space_group_name_H-M   'P 1'
#
loop_
_entity.id
_entity.type
_entity.pdbx_description
1 polymer ?
#
loop_
_entity_poly.entity_id
_entity_poly.type
_entity_poly.pdbx_seq_one_letter_code
_entity_poly.pdbx_strand_id
1 'polypeptide(L)' 'MEWNEKGQLAEMLEEFKGRQKCTTCGDTGYTLCSSCRGGKKSPKTFHNTNLRCAFCDENGIVPCKMCLC' A
#
# COMPACT_ATOMS: atom_id res chain seq x y z
N MET A 1 -8.40 -21.63 0.71
CA MET A 1 -7.06 -22.22 0.56
C MET A 1 -7.01 -23.31 -0.53
N GLU A 2 -8.14 -23.74 -1.11
CA GLU A 2 -8.18 -24.88 -2.04
C GLU A 2 -7.48 -24.69 -3.41
N TRP A 3 -7.49 -23.49 -4.00
CA TRP A 3 -7.02 -23.30 -5.39
C TRP A 3 -5.50 -23.43 -5.54
N ASN A 4 -4.74 -23.09 -4.49
CA ASN A 4 -3.29 -23.24 -4.48
C ASN A 4 -2.89 -24.72 -4.37
N GLU A 5 -3.56 -25.49 -3.51
CA GLU A 5 -3.28 -26.91 -3.28
C GLU A 5 -3.70 -27.80 -4.45
N LYS A 6 -4.71 -27.38 -5.23
CA LYS A 6 -5.18 -28.08 -6.43
C LYS A 6 -4.39 -27.72 -7.70
N GLY A 7 -3.39 -26.84 -7.62
CA GLY A 7 -2.59 -26.39 -8.78
C GLY A 7 -3.32 -25.46 -9.76
N GLN A 8 -4.60 -25.14 -9.50
CA GLN A 8 -5.46 -24.34 -10.36
C GLN A 8 -5.15 -22.84 -10.29
N LEU A 9 -4.41 -22.40 -9.26
CA LEU A 9 -3.98 -21.01 -9.15
C LEU A 9 -3.06 -20.58 -10.30
N ALA A 10 -2.19 -21.47 -10.79
CA ALA A 10 -1.28 -21.16 -11.89
C ALA A 10 -2.02 -20.92 -13.21
N GLU A 11 -3.02 -21.75 -13.51
CA GLU A 11 -3.91 -21.61 -14.66
C GLU A 11 -4.71 -20.30 -14.59
N MET A 12 -5.27 -19.97 -13.42
CA MET A 12 -5.99 -18.71 -13.22
C MET A 12 -5.11 -17.46 -13.36
N LEU A 13 -3.81 -17.59 -13.11
CA LEU A 13 -2.85 -16.48 -13.20
C LEU A 13 -2.12 -16.43 -14.54
N GLU A 14 -2.42 -17.32 -15.50
CA GLU A 14 -1.73 -17.37 -16.80
C GLU A 14 -1.88 -16.06 -17.59
N GLU A 15 -3.08 -15.45 -17.52
CA GLU A 15 -3.36 -14.15 -18.14
C GLU A 15 -3.08 -12.96 -17.22
N PHE A 16 -2.67 -13.21 -15.97
CA PHE A 16 -2.42 -12.14 -15.01
C PHE A 16 -1.18 -11.36 -15.40
N LYS A 17 -1.41 -10.24 -16.11
CA LYS A 17 -0.40 -9.23 -16.32
C LYS A 17 -0.19 -8.52 -14.99
N GLY A 18 0.82 -8.96 -14.25
CA GLY A 18 1.24 -8.34 -12.99
C GLY A 18 1.42 -6.83 -13.12
N ARG A 19 1.59 -6.17 -11.98
CA ARG A 19 1.71 -4.71 -11.96
C ARG A 19 2.83 -4.24 -12.91
N GLN A 20 2.50 -3.26 -13.76
CA GLN A 20 3.47 -2.59 -14.60
C GLN A 20 4.55 -1.90 -13.76
N LYS A 21 5.78 -1.85 -14.29
CA LYS A 21 6.87 -1.13 -13.62
C LYS A 21 6.46 0.33 -13.41
N CYS A 22 6.62 0.82 -12.20
CA CYS A 22 6.29 2.16 -11.77
C CYS A 22 7.52 2.81 -11.14
N THR A 23 8.14 3.72 -11.89
CA THR A 23 9.29 4.52 -11.42
C THR A 23 8.93 5.44 -10.26
N THR A 24 7.65 5.81 -10.12
CA THR A 24 7.19 6.71 -9.04
C THR A 24 7.28 6.05 -7.66
N CYS A 25 6.97 4.75 -7.55
CA CYS A 25 7.08 4.01 -6.28
C CYS A 25 8.26 3.03 -6.23
N GLY A 26 9.11 3.00 -7.26
CA GLY A 26 10.16 2.00 -7.40
C GLY A 26 9.61 0.57 -7.38
N ASP A 27 8.53 0.34 -8.12
CA ASP A 27 7.84 -0.96 -8.27
C ASP A 27 7.20 -1.56 -6.99
N THR A 28 7.35 -0.90 -5.83
CA THR A 28 6.79 -1.39 -4.55
C THR A 28 5.26 -1.35 -4.48
N GLY A 29 4.63 -0.47 -5.26
CA GLY A 29 3.19 -0.22 -5.20
C GLY A 29 2.71 0.75 -4.16
N TYR A 30 3.61 1.24 -3.32
CA TYR A 30 3.29 2.09 -2.20
C TYR A 30 4.25 3.26 -2.17
N THR A 31 3.79 4.39 -1.63
CA THR A 31 4.62 5.57 -1.42
C THR A 31 4.48 6.01 0.03
N LEU A 32 5.48 6.73 0.55
CA LEU A 32 5.36 7.37 1.85
C LEU A 32 4.16 8.30 1.87
N CYS A 33 3.43 8.31 2.99
CA CYS A 33 2.34 9.24 3.19
C CYS A 33 2.83 10.68 3.08
N SER A 34 2.22 11.50 2.22
CA SER A 34 2.60 12.92 2.10
C SER A 34 2.29 13.72 3.35
N SER A 35 1.27 13.32 4.11
CA SER A 35 0.80 14.06 5.30
C SER A 35 1.71 13.85 6.51
N CYS A 36 2.18 12.62 6.77
CA CYS A 36 3.04 12.31 7.92
C CYS A 36 4.48 11.97 7.54
N ARG A 37 4.79 11.83 6.24
CA ARG A 37 6.12 11.47 5.69
C ARG A 37 6.70 10.19 6.30
N GLY A 38 5.85 9.20 6.61
CA GLY A 38 6.23 7.96 7.29
C GLY A 38 6.32 8.07 8.82
N GLY A 39 6.09 9.26 9.39
CA GLY A 39 6.12 9.48 10.84
C GLY A 39 4.92 8.91 11.60
N LYS A 40 3.88 8.43 10.89
CA LYS A 40 2.68 7.74 11.42
C LYS A 40 1.81 8.54 12.40
N LYS A 41 2.24 9.73 12.78
CA LYS A 41 1.56 10.63 13.73
C LYS A 41 0.89 11.77 12.99
N SER A 42 -0.25 12.20 13.51
CA SER A 42 -0.90 13.43 13.12
C SER A 42 -0.13 14.62 13.72
N PRO A 43 -0.06 15.78 13.04
CA PRO A 43 0.41 17.02 13.65
C PRO A 43 -0.59 17.54 14.71
N LYS A 44 -1.82 17.04 14.72
CA LYS A 44 -2.83 17.41 15.71
C LYS A 44 -2.78 16.47 16.92
N THR A 45 -3.02 17.03 18.09
CA THR A 45 -3.20 16.30 19.35
C THR A 45 -4.62 16.50 19.87
N PHE A 46 -5.10 15.60 20.72
CA PHE A 46 -6.41 15.71 21.37
C PHE A 46 -6.26 15.37 22.85
N HIS A 47 -6.62 16.30 23.74
CA HIS A 47 -6.39 16.18 25.19
C HIS A 47 -5.00 15.63 25.54
N ASN A 48 -3.94 16.28 25.02
CA ASN A 48 -2.54 15.89 25.18
C ASN A 48 -2.15 14.49 24.64
N THR A 49 -3.04 13.81 23.93
CA THR A 49 -2.77 12.52 23.29
C THR A 49 -2.34 12.73 21.84
N ASN A 50 -1.27 12.03 21.44
CA ASN A 50 -0.82 11.99 20.05
C ASN A 50 -1.76 11.13 19.20
N LEU A 51 -2.30 11.71 18.13
CA LEU A 51 -3.17 10.98 17.22
C LEU A 51 -2.36 10.27 16.12
N ARG A 52 -2.87 9.15 15.62
CA ARG A 52 -2.34 8.51 14.41
C ARG A 52 -2.67 9.34 13.18
N CYS A 53 -1.82 9.28 12.17
CA CYS A 53 -2.11 9.88 10.88
C CYS A 53 -3.36 9.21 10.28
N ALA A 54 -4.36 10.00 9.88
CA ALA A 54 -5.61 9.49 9.31
C ALA A 54 -5.53 9.20 7.80
N PHE A 55 -4.38 9.47 7.16
CA PHE A 55 -4.21 9.41 5.71
C PHE A 55 -3.34 8.24 5.24
N CYS A 56 -2.90 7.37 6.15
CA CYS A 56 -2.04 6.24 5.83
C CYS A 56 -2.34 5.03 6.71
N ASP A 57 -1.74 3.91 6.35
CA ASP A 57 -1.77 2.71 7.17
C ASP A 57 -0.86 2.82 8.41
N GLU A 58 -0.74 1.71 9.13
CA GLU A 58 0.11 1.60 10.33
C GLU A 58 1.61 1.73 10.05
N ASN A 59 2.04 1.60 8.79
CA ASN A 59 3.43 1.72 8.36
C ASN A 59 3.76 3.14 7.86
N GLY A 60 2.77 4.02 7.73
CA GLY A 60 2.99 5.37 7.23
C GLY A 60 3.05 5.44 5.71
N ILE A 61 2.50 4.45 5.01
CA ILE A 61 2.48 4.36 3.55
C ILE A 61 1.05 4.43 3.01
N VAL A 62 0.96 4.75 1.73
CA VAL A 62 -0.29 4.79 0.96
C VAL A 62 -0.10 4.08 -0.37
N PRO A 63 -1.15 3.50 -0.97
CA PRO A 63 -1.06 2.96 -2.32
C PRO A 63 -0.53 4.01 -3.31
N CYS A 64 0.39 3.60 -4.18
CA CYS A 64 0.89 4.47 -5.23
C CYS A 64 -0.25 4.77 -6.21
N LYS A 65 -0.63 6.04 -6.31
CA LYS A 65 -1.72 6.47 -7.19
C LYS A 65 -1.44 6.14 -8.66
N MET A 66 -0.17 6.26 -9.09
CA MET A 66 0.23 5.92 -10.46
C MET A 66 0.08 4.44 -10.78
N CYS A 67 0.13 3.56 -9.77
CA CYS A 67 -0.08 2.13 -9.98
C CYS A 67 -1.56 1.73 -10.03
N LEU A 68 -2.46 2.65 -9.69
CA LEU A 68 -3.91 2.45 -9.70
C LEU A 68 -4.59 3.08 -10.92
N CYS A 69 -3.82 3.81 -11.73
CA CYS A 69 -4.25 4.44 -12.97
C CYS A 69 -4.01 3.54 -14.18
#